data_AF-A0A7C2EFR0-F1
#
_entry.id   AF-A0A7C2EFR0-F1
#
_cell.length_a   1.000
_cell.length_b   1.000
_cell.length_c   1.000
_cell.angle_alpha   90.00
_cell.angle_beta   90.00
_cell.angle_gamma   90.00
#
_symmetry.space_group_name_H-M   'P 1'
#
loop_
_entity.id
_entity.type
_entity.pdbx_description
1 polymer ?
#
loop_
_entity_poly.entity_id
_entity_poly.type
_entity_poly.pdbx_seq_one_letter_code
_entity_poly.pdbx_strand_id
1 'polypeptide(L)'
;MRKVLIALLVAAISLSVALSLVGCGGDKNKEEAKKAMAAGDEYMDAARKQMDQLQEKQQEMTAAVMGGDTSVLAQAVGEEAKVANAAILAALEADFDNAEKAYTEILNMEGVQDYKDYANKMIEAIAMYRQWEQAAEKLLESVSQMVASLPPGQALDVTKLANMPEVQEIQTSMDKAKKLVKEADSIKSEKKL
;
A
#
# COMPACT_ATOMS: atom_id res chain seq x y z
N MET A 1 12.74 44.13 18.08
CA MET A 1 14.07 43.57 17.74
C MET A 1 14.11 42.07 17.44
N ARG A 2 13.06 41.26 17.68
CA ARG A 2 13.01 39.84 17.27
C ARG A 2 12.49 39.58 15.84
N LYS A 3 11.89 40.57 15.20
CA LYS A 3 11.31 40.43 13.84
C LYS A 3 12.23 40.89 12.70
N VAL A 4 13.36 41.52 13.03
CA VAL A 4 14.37 41.98 12.04
C VAL A 4 15.47 40.92 11.83
N LEU A 5 15.69 40.04 12.82
CA LEU A 5 16.67 38.95 12.71
C LEU A 5 16.21 37.80 11.78
N ILE A 6 14.91 37.62 11.57
CA ILE A 6 14.37 36.54 10.74
C ILE A 6 14.47 36.90 9.24
N ALA A 7 14.36 38.19 8.89
CA ALA A 7 14.50 38.62 7.49
C ALA A 7 15.95 38.54 6.98
N LEU A 8 16.95 38.65 7.87
CA LEU A 8 18.36 38.58 7.52
C LEU A 8 18.87 37.14 7.37
N LEU A 9 18.20 36.17 8.00
CA LEU A 9 18.50 34.74 7.82
C LEU A 9 17.97 34.19 6.49
N VAL A 10 16.89 34.78 5.94
CA VAL A 10 16.31 34.36 4.66
C VAL A 10 17.13 34.91 3.47
N ALA A 11 17.79 36.06 3.63
CA ALA A 11 18.67 36.63 2.59
C ALA A 11 20.06 35.95 2.52
N ALA A 12 20.52 35.32 3.59
CA ALA A 12 21.81 34.61 3.63
C ALA A 12 21.74 33.16 3.09
N ILE A 13 20.54 32.56 3.06
CA ILE A 13 20.33 31.22 2.48
C ILE A 13 20.09 31.29 0.96
N SER A 14 19.67 32.43 0.43
CA SER A 14 19.49 32.63 -1.01
C SER A 14 20.78 32.77 -1.82
N LEU A 15 21.96 32.77 -1.18
CA LEU A 15 23.28 32.90 -1.84
C LEU A 15 24.14 31.62 -1.78
N SER A 16 23.59 30.48 -1.39
CA SER A 16 24.31 29.18 -1.40
C SER A 16 23.84 28.21 -2.50
N VAL A 17 22.86 28.59 -3.33
CA VAL A 17 22.25 27.70 -4.36
C VAL A 17 22.93 27.82 -5.73
N ALA A 18 24.13 28.40 -5.81
CA ALA A 18 24.87 28.55 -7.06
C ALA A 18 26.06 27.56 -7.22
N LEU A 19 26.14 26.50 -6.41
CA LEU A 19 27.18 25.46 -6.52
C LEU A 19 26.65 24.03 -6.29
N SER A 20 25.62 23.63 -7.05
CA SER A 20 25.37 22.20 -7.34
C SER A 20 24.98 21.94 -8.80
N LEU A 21 25.37 22.84 -9.71
CA LEU A 21 25.40 22.58 -11.15
C LEU A 21 26.63 21.74 -11.57
N VAL A 22 26.97 20.69 -10.81
CA VAL A 22 27.84 19.58 -11.25
C VAL A 22 27.52 18.34 -10.42
N GLY A 23 26.41 17.67 -10.74
CA GLY A 23 26.27 16.23 -10.54
C GLY A 23 26.69 15.51 -11.81
N CYS A 24 27.98 15.59 -12.15
CA CYS A 24 28.66 14.70 -13.11
C CYS A 24 28.70 13.26 -12.55
N GLY A 25 27.54 12.66 -12.32
CA GLY A 25 27.39 11.21 -12.21
C GLY A 25 26.68 10.81 -13.49
N GLY A 26 27.44 10.39 -14.51
CA GLY A 26 26.86 10.01 -15.79
C GLY A 26 25.67 9.09 -15.59
N ASP A 27 24.64 9.28 -16.42
CA ASP A 27 23.40 8.51 -16.56
C ASP A 27 23.60 6.98 -16.77
N LYS A 28 24.76 6.43 -16.44
CA LYS A 28 25.17 5.05 -16.70
C LYS A 28 24.17 4.03 -16.16
N ASN A 29 23.48 4.33 -15.06
CA ASN A 29 22.46 3.47 -14.48
C ASN A 29 21.04 4.03 -14.59
N LYS A 30 20.83 5.17 -15.27
CA LYS A 30 19.54 5.84 -15.29
C LYS A 30 18.50 5.03 -16.05
N GLU A 31 18.88 4.47 -17.20
CA GLU A 31 17.98 3.63 -17.99
C GLU A 31 17.67 2.32 -17.25
N GLU A 32 18.65 1.74 -16.56
CA GLU A 32 18.47 0.59 -15.68
C GLU A 32 17.52 0.89 -14.51
N ALA A 33 17.69 2.05 -13.85
CA ALA A 33 16.81 2.49 -12.77
C ALA A 33 15.38 2.70 -13.27
N LYS A 34 15.20 3.31 -14.44
CA LYS A 34 13.90 3.50 -15.07
C LYS A 34 13.23 2.17 -15.42
N LYS A 35 13.99 1.20 -15.92
CA LYS A 35 13.48 -0.14 -16.23
C LYS A 35 13.06 -0.88 -14.96
N ALA A 36 13.86 -0.84 -13.91
CA ALA A 36 13.53 -1.44 -12.61
C ALA A 36 12.32 -0.75 -11.97
N MET A 37 12.22 0.57 -12.06
CA MET A 37 11.05 1.33 -11.60
C MET A 37 9.79 0.90 -12.33
N ALA A 38 9.83 0.85 -13.67
CA ALA A 38 8.69 0.42 -14.48
C ALA A 38 8.26 -1.02 -14.16
N ALA A 39 9.21 -1.93 -13.92
CA ALA A 39 8.91 -3.29 -13.50
C ALA A 39 8.23 -3.32 -12.12
N GLY A 40 8.75 -2.57 -11.15
CA GLY A 40 8.13 -2.46 -9.82
C GLY A 40 6.71 -1.89 -9.91
N ASP A 41 6.51 -0.84 -10.71
CA ASP A 41 5.21 -0.20 -10.93
C ASP A 41 4.20 -1.16 -11.56
N GLU A 42 4.64 -1.99 -12.51
CA GLU A 42 3.79 -3.00 -13.14
C GLU A 42 3.27 -4.03 -12.13
N TYR A 43 4.13 -4.52 -11.24
CA TYR A 43 3.72 -5.43 -10.16
C TYR A 43 2.79 -4.73 -9.15
N MET A 44 3.06 -3.47 -8.80
CA MET A 44 2.17 -2.69 -7.92
C MET A 44 0.80 -2.43 -8.54
N ASP A 45 0.74 -2.19 -9.85
CA ASP A 45 -0.51 -2.04 -10.59
C ASP A 45 -1.30 -3.37 -10.67
N ALA A 46 -0.61 -4.50 -10.82
CA ALA A 46 -1.21 -5.82 -10.75
C ALA A 46 -1.81 -6.10 -9.36
N ALA A 47 -1.04 -5.85 -8.30
CA ALA A 47 -1.51 -5.97 -6.92
C ALA A 47 -2.70 -5.05 -6.63
N ARG A 48 -2.67 -3.81 -7.14
CA ARG A 48 -3.78 -2.86 -6.98
C ARG A 48 -5.07 -3.36 -7.61
N LYS A 49 -5.02 -3.92 -8.82
CA LYS A 49 -6.21 -4.51 -9.47
C LYS A 49 -6.81 -5.64 -8.64
N GLN A 50 -5.97 -6.48 -8.04
CA GLN A 50 -6.43 -7.55 -7.15
C GLN A 50 -7.06 -6.99 -5.87
N MET A 51 -6.46 -5.96 -5.26
CA MET A 51 -7.04 -5.27 -4.11
C MET A 51 -8.37 -4.59 -4.44
N ASP A 52 -8.50 -3.97 -5.61
CA ASP A 52 -9.75 -3.35 -6.07
C ASP A 52 -10.86 -4.40 -6.23
N GLN A 53 -10.54 -5.58 -6.77
CA GLN A 53 -11.49 -6.71 -6.84
C GLN A 53 -11.93 -7.21 -5.46
N LEU A 54 -11.01 -7.28 -4.49
CA LEU A 54 -11.36 -7.60 -3.10
C LEU A 54 -12.28 -6.53 -2.50
N GLN A 55 -11.98 -5.25 -2.77
CA GLN A 55 -12.80 -4.15 -2.28
C GLN A 55 -14.21 -4.17 -2.88
N GLU A 56 -14.36 -4.46 -4.17
CA GLU A 56 -15.67 -4.63 -4.83
C GLU A 56 -16.48 -5.75 -4.15
N LYS A 57 -15.87 -6.93 -3.96
CA LYS A 57 -16.53 -8.05 -3.25
C LYS A 57 -16.93 -7.69 -1.82
N GLN A 58 -16.09 -6.94 -1.11
CA GLN A 58 -16.41 -6.45 0.23
C GLN A 58 -17.59 -5.48 0.22
N GLN A 59 -17.68 -4.59 -0.77
CA GLN A 59 -18.80 -3.67 -0.92
C GLN A 59 -20.11 -4.41 -1.24
N GLU A 60 -20.08 -5.38 -2.14
CA GLU A 60 -21.23 -6.24 -2.46
C GLU A 60 -21.74 -6.98 -1.21
N MET A 61 -20.82 -7.60 -0.46
CA MET A 61 -21.15 -8.29 0.78
C MET A 61 -21.71 -7.32 1.84
N THR A 62 -21.11 -6.14 1.99
CA THR A 62 -21.60 -5.12 2.93
C THR A 62 -23.01 -4.66 2.57
N ALA A 63 -23.27 -4.41 1.29
CA ALA A 63 -24.59 -4.01 0.80
C ALA A 63 -25.64 -5.10 1.04
N ALA A 64 -25.30 -6.38 0.78
CA ALA A 64 -26.18 -7.51 1.04
C ALA A 64 -26.52 -7.65 2.54
N VAL A 65 -25.51 -7.53 3.42
CA VAL A 65 -25.69 -7.56 4.88
C VAL A 65 -26.57 -6.38 5.35
N MET A 66 -26.35 -5.17 4.83
CA MET A 66 -27.21 -4.01 5.12
C MET A 66 -28.64 -4.19 4.60
N GLY A 67 -28.81 -4.94 3.52
CA GLY A 67 -30.11 -5.37 2.97
C GLY A 67 -30.78 -6.50 3.76
N GLY A 68 -30.13 -7.02 4.81
CA GLY A 68 -30.64 -8.11 5.65
C GLY A 68 -30.31 -9.52 5.14
N ASP A 69 -29.61 -9.66 4.02
CA ASP A 69 -29.11 -10.95 3.55
C ASP A 69 -27.80 -11.28 4.26
N THR A 70 -27.90 -11.99 5.37
CA THR A 70 -26.74 -12.46 6.14
C THR A 70 -26.19 -13.79 5.63
N SER A 71 -26.86 -14.43 4.67
CA SER A 71 -26.40 -15.71 4.11
C SER A 71 -25.10 -15.57 3.31
N VAL A 72 -24.87 -14.38 2.73
CA VAL A 72 -23.62 -14.02 2.04
C VAL A 72 -22.40 -14.11 2.95
N LEU A 73 -22.55 -13.90 4.27
CA LEU A 73 -21.45 -14.01 5.22
C LEU A 73 -21.01 -15.47 5.39
N ALA A 74 -21.98 -16.39 5.43
CA ALA A 74 -21.68 -17.83 5.48
C ALA A 74 -21.01 -18.31 4.20
N GLN A 75 -21.39 -17.76 3.04
CA GLN A 75 -20.72 -18.04 1.77
C GLN A 75 -19.30 -17.46 1.75
N ALA A 76 -19.11 -16.22 2.22
CA ALA A 76 -17.82 -15.53 2.24
C ALA A 76 -16.77 -16.17 3.15
N VAL A 77 -17.20 -16.95 4.15
CA VAL A 77 -16.31 -17.74 5.02
C VAL A 77 -16.41 -19.25 4.78
N GLY A 78 -17.15 -19.65 3.75
CA GLY A 78 -17.21 -21.04 3.31
C GLY A 78 -15.87 -21.51 2.74
N GLU A 79 -15.69 -22.82 2.62
CA GLU A 79 -14.42 -23.41 2.16
C GLU A 79 -14.00 -22.90 0.78
N GLU A 80 -14.94 -22.78 -0.15
CA GLU A 80 -14.68 -22.23 -1.50
C GLU A 80 -14.17 -20.78 -1.43
N ALA A 81 -14.78 -19.94 -0.60
CA ALA A 81 -14.35 -18.55 -0.42
C ALA A 81 -13.00 -18.46 0.29
N LYS A 82 -12.71 -19.34 1.26
CA LYS A 82 -11.38 -19.42 1.88
C LYS A 82 -10.30 -19.77 0.86
N VAL A 83 -10.53 -20.76 0.01
CA VAL A 83 -9.60 -21.13 -1.07
C VAL A 83 -9.41 -19.97 -2.05
N ALA A 84 -10.50 -19.31 -2.45
CA ALA A 84 -10.43 -18.16 -3.35
C ALA A 84 -9.66 -16.98 -2.74
N ASN A 85 -9.91 -16.67 -1.46
CA ASN A 85 -9.21 -15.60 -0.75
C ASN A 85 -7.73 -15.91 -0.57
N ALA A 86 -7.38 -17.15 -0.19
CA ALA A 86 -5.99 -17.58 -0.06
C ALA A 86 -5.23 -17.48 -1.40
N ALA A 87 -5.89 -17.80 -2.52
CA ALA A 87 -5.28 -17.65 -3.85
C ALA A 87 -5.01 -16.19 -4.21
N ILE A 88 -5.92 -15.27 -3.85
CA ILE A 88 -5.72 -13.83 -4.08
C ILE A 88 -4.60 -13.29 -3.19
N LEU A 89 -4.59 -13.64 -1.91
CA LEU A 89 -3.54 -13.20 -0.97
C LEU A 89 -2.15 -13.70 -1.42
N ALA A 90 -2.04 -14.98 -1.80
CA ALA A 90 -0.78 -15.50 -2.35
C ALA A 90 -0.32 -14.79 -3.64
N ALA A 91 -1.26 -14.36 -4.48
CA ALA A 91 -0.93 -13.58 -5.68
C ALA A 91 -0.46 -12.16 -5.32
N LEU A 92 -1.09 -11.52 -4.34
CA LEU A 92 -0.66 -10.23 -3.79
C LEU A 92 0.74 -10.32 -3.19
N GLU A 93 1.00 -11.33 -2.36
CA GLU A 93 2.33 -11.57 -1.78
C GLU A 93 3.40 -11.69 -2.86
N ALA A 94 3.13 -12.47 -3.92
CA ALA A 94 4.05 -12.63 -5.04
C ALA A 94 4.30 -11.32 -5.82
N ASP A 95 3.25 -10.53 -6.06
CA ASP A 95 3.40 -9.22 -6.71
C ASP A 95 4.20 -8.24 -5.82
N PHE A 96 3.96 -8.24 -4.50
CA PHE A 96 4.73 -7.43 -3.55
C PHE A 96 6.19 -7.85 -3.47
N ASP A 97 6.51 -9.15 -3.43
CA ASP A 97 7.88 -9.65 -3.46
C ASP A 97 8.63 -9.19 -4.73
N ASN A 98 7.97 -9.29 -5.87
CA ASN A 98 8.56 -8.88 -7.15
C ASN A 98 8.73 -7.36 -7.25
N ALA A 99 7.75 -6.58 -6.79
CA ALA A 99 7.84 -5.13 -6.72
C ALA A 99 8.98 -4.68 -5.79
N GLU A 100 9.04 -5.23 -4.58
CA GLU A 100 10.07 -4.91 -3.58
C GLU A 100 11.47 -5.25 -4.10
N LYS A 101 11.62 -6.39 -4.78
CA LYS A 101 12.87 -6.75 -5.44
C LYS A 101 13.28 -5.71 -6.49
N ALA A 102 12.36 -5.33 -7.38
CA ALA A 102 12.64 -4.36 -8.44
C ALA A 102 13.03 -2.98 -7.87
N TYR A 103 12.33 -2.52 -6.83
CA TYR A 103 12.68 -1.27 -6.15
C TYR A 103 14.01 -1.37 -5.38
N THR A 104 14.30 -2.53 -4.79
CA THR A 104 15.58 -2.77 -4.09
C THR A 104 16.76 -2.75 -5.06
N GLU A 105 16.59 -3.22 -6.30
CA GLU A 105 17.62 -3.09 -7.35
C GLU A 105 18.03 -1.62 -7.56
N ILE A 106 17.08 -0.69 -7.57
CA ILE A 106 17.33 0.76 -7.70
C ILE A 106 18.16 1.29 -6.52
N LEU A 107 17.88 0.84 -5.30
CA LEU A 107 18.61 1.27 -4.09
C LEU A 107 20.11 0.94 -4.15
N ASN A 108 20.47 -0.10 -4.89
CA ASN A 108 21.86 -0.55 -5.07
C ASN A 108 22.60 0.16 -6.22
N MET A 109 21.90 0.97 -7.04
CA MET A 109 22.52 1.67 -8.18
C MET A 109 23.23 2.96 -7.75
N GLU A 110 24.36 3.29 -8.37
CA GLU A 110 25.03 4.57 -8.11
C GLU A 110 24.47 5.69 -9.01
N GLY A 111 24.47 6.93 -8.51
CA GLY A 111 24.16 8.12 -9.32
C GLY A 111 22.68 8.40 -9.58
N VAL A 112 21.75 7.62 -9.01
CA VAL A 112 20.30 7.70 -9.30
C VAL A 112 19.45 8.08 -8.08
N GLN A 113 19.86 9.10 -7.32
CA GLN A 113 19.25 9.44 -6.02
C GLN A 113 17.73 9.67 -6.08
N ASP A 114 17.22 10.38 -7.10
CA ASP A 114 15.78 10.64 -7.21
C ASP A 114 14.97 9.33 -7.39
N TYR A 115 15.51 8.36 -8.14
CA TYR A 115 14.90 7.03 -8.27
C TYR A 115 14.95 6.25 -6.96
N LYS A 116 16.00 6.41 -6.14
CA LYS A 116 16.08 5.79 -4.82
C LYS A 116 15.05 6.36 -3.85
N ASP A 117 14.85 7.67 -3.88
CA ASP A 117 13.85 8.32 -3.02
C ASP A 117 12.45 7.80 -3.36
N TYR A 118 12.14 7.65 -4.66
CA TYR A 118 10.92 6.99 -5.14
C TYR A 118 10.83 5.54 -4.66
N ALA A 119 11.85 4.73 -4.92
CA ALA A 119 11.88 3.30 -4.60
C ALA A 119 11.71 3.04 -3.09
N ASN A 120 12.36 3.84 -2.24
CA ASN A 120 12.21 3.75 -0.78
C ASN A 120 10.75 3.96 -0.36
N LYS A 121 10.06 4.94 -0.93
CA LYS A 121 8.64 5.21 -0.61
C LYS A 121 7.73 4.06 -1.04
N MET A 122 8.00 3.46 -2.18
CA MET A 122 7.25 2.29 -2.65
C MET A 122 7.51 1.05 -1.78
N ILE A 123 8.75 0.82 -1.34
CA ILE A 123 9.07 -0.27 -0.38
C ILE A 123 8.38 -0.04 0.96
N GLU A 124 8.38 1.20 1.49
CA GLU A 124 7.61 1.56 2.69
C GLU A 124 6.11 1.27 2.48
N ALA A 125 5.56 1.57 1.30
CA ALA A 125 4.16 1.31 0.97
C ALA A 125 3.85 -0.21 0.91
N ILE A 126 4.73 -1.00 0.29
CA ILE A 126 4.63 -2.46 0.25
C ILE A 126 4.61 -3.04 1.66
N ALA A 127 5.47 -2.55 2.56
CA ALA A 127 5.46 -2.99 3.96
C ALA A 127 4.10 -2.72 4.65
N MET A 128 3.44 -1.60 4.34
CA MET A 128 2.08 -1.32 4.84
C MET A 128 1.03 -2.22 4.18
N TYR A 129 1.15 -2.54 2.90
CA TYR A 129 0.24 -3.49 2.25
C TYR A 129 0.37 -4.91 2.83
N ARG A 130 1.58 -5.36 3.16
CA ARG A 130 1.77 -6.65 3.85
C ARG A 130 1.15 -6.67 5.25
N GLN A 131 1.21 -5.55 5.99
CA GLN A 131 0.50 -5.43 7.28
C GLN A 131 -1.01 -5.52 7.08
N TRP A 132 -1.54 -4.88 6.03
CA TRP A 132 -2.95 -5.00 5.66
C TRP A 132 -3.32 -6.44 5.32
N GLU A 133 -2.49 -7.17 4.58
CA GLU A 133 -2.72 -8.57 4.19
C GLU A 133 -2.83 -9.48 5.42
N GLN A 134 -1.87 -9.37 6.34
CA GLN A 134 -1.87 -10.12 7.60
C GLN A 134 -3.10 -9.83 8.47
N ALA A 135 -3.53 -8.56 8.51
CA ALA A 135 -4.74 -8.18 9.23
C ALA A 135 -6.01 -8.73 8.54
N ALA A 136 -6.04 -8.76 7.21
CA ALA A 136 -7.13 -9.35 6.44
C ALA A 136 -7.25 -10.86 6.66
N GLU A 137 -6.14 -11.59 6.70
CA GLU A 137 -6.11 -13.03 7.04
C GLU A 137 -6.69 -13.30 8.43
N LYS A 138 -6.21 -12.56 9.45
CA LYS A 138 -6.72 -12.68 10.83
C LYS A 138 -8.20 -12.33 10.93
N LEU A 139 -8.65 -11.33 10.18
CA LEU A 139 -10.06 -10.96 10.12
C LEU A 139 -10.89 -12.10 9.52
N LEU A 140 -10.46 -12.69 8.40
CA LEU A 140 -11.15 -13.82 7.77
C LEU A 140 -11.25 -15.03 8.71
N GLU A 141 -10.18 -15.34 9.43
CA GLU A 141 -10.19 -16.41 10.44
C GLU A 141 -11.18 -16.10 11.56
N SER A 142 -11.14 -14.88 12.10
CA SER A 142 -12.01 -14.46 13.18
C SER A 142 -13.48 -14.44 12.78
N VAL A 143 -13.80 -13.95 11.58
CA VAL A 143 -15.16 -13.97 11.04
C VAL A 143 -15.62 -15.41 10.82
N SER A 144 -14.74 -16.29 10.31
CA SER A 144 -15.04 -17.72 10.17
C SER A 144 -15.41 -18.36 11.52
N GLN A 145 -14.65 -18.07 12.58
CA GLN A 145 -14.92 -18.58 13.93
C GLN A 145 -16.22 -18.01 14.51
N MET A 146 -16.49 -16.72 14.28
CA MET A 146 -17.75 -16.10 14.69
C MET A 146 -18.94 -16.77 14.00
N VAL A 147 -18.89 -16.95 12.67
CA VAL A 147 -19.96 -17.61 11.91
C VAL A 147 -20.16 -19.06 12.36
N ALA A 148 -19.08 -19.82 12.59
CA ALA A 148 -19.17 -21.20 13.05
C ALA A 148 -19.76 -21.34 14.47
N SER A 149 -19.67 -20.30 15.29
CA SER A 149 -20.22 -20.27 16.65
C SER A 149 -21.64 -19.68 16.74
N LEU A 150 -22.20 -19.19 15.63
CA LEU A 150 -23.56 -18.64 15.62
C LEU A 150 -24.60 -19.77 15.81
N PRO A 151 -25.52 -19.63 16.78
CA PRO A 151 -26.72 -20.45 16.85
C PRO A 151 -27.55 -20.37 15.56
N PRO A 152 -28.25 -21.45 15.17
CA PRO A 152 -29.15 -21.43 14.02
C PRO A 152 -30.17 -20.29 14.12
N GLY A 153 -30.29 -19.50 13.05
CA GLY A 153 -31.22 -18.37 12.99
C GLY A 153 -30.76 -17.08 13.68
N GLN A 154 -29.55 -17.05 14.25
CA GLN A 154 -28.96 -15.82 14.78
C GLN A 154 -28.11 -15.12 13.71
N ALA A 155 -28.32 -13.81 13.55
CA ALA A 155 -27.51 -12.97 12.67
C ALA A 155 -26.15 -12.64 13.30
N LEU A 156 -25.13 -12.44 12.46
CA LEU A 156 -23.83 -11.94 12.89
C LEU A 156 -23.96 -10.50 13.41
N ASP A 157 -23.33 -10.20 14.54
CA ASP A 157 -23.26 -8.84 15.07
C ASP A 157 -22.25 -8.01 14.26
N VAL A 158 -22.76 -7.28 13.28
CA VAL A 158 -21.97 -6.38 12.41
C VAL A 158 -21.29 -5.27 13.21
N THR A 159 -21.86 -4.83 14.34
CA THR A 159 -21.22 -3.84 15.21
C THR A 159 -19.99 -4.44 15.88
N LYS A 160 -20.06 -5.69 16.32
CA LYS A 160 -18.91 -6.40 16.87
C LYS A 160 -17.81 -6.57 15.81
N LEU A 161 -18.19 -6.92 14.57
CA LEU A 161 -17.24 -7.08 13.47
C LEU A 161 -16.53 -5.75 13.14
N ALA A 162 -17.27 -4.65 13.04
CA ALA A 162 -16.70 -3.33 12.74
C ALA A 162 -15.72 -2.82 13.82
N ASN A 163 -15.85 -3.29 15.07
CA ASN A 163 -14.99 -2.90 16.18
C ASN A 163 -13.82 -3.86 16.42
N MET A 164 -13.61 -4.84 15.53
CA MET A 164 -12.46 -5.74 15.61
C MET A 164 -11.14 -5.01 15.40
N PRO A 165 -10.09 -5.33 16.18
CA PRO A 165 -8.75 -4.74 15.99
C PRO A 165 -8.23 -4.85 14.56
N GLU A 166 -8.49 -5.98 13.90
CA GLU A 166 -8.05 -6.28 12.54
C GLU A 166 -8.66 -5.30 11.52
N VAL A 167 -9.91 -4.86 11.71
CA VAL A 167 -10.56 -3.86 10.85
C VAL A 167 -9.85 -2.52 10.95
N GLN A 168 -9.47 -2.12 12.17
CA GLN A 168 -8.74 -0.87 12.41
C GLN A 168 -7.32 -0.93 11.83
N GLU A 169 -6.66 -2.09 11.93
CA GLU A 169 -5.32 -2.33 11.36
C GLU A 169 -5.37 -2.28 9.83
N ILE A 170 -6.35 -2.95 9.21
CA ILE A 170 -6.63 -2.88 7.77
C ILE A 170 -6.75 -1.42 7.31
N GLN A 171 -7.59 -0.64 7.99
CA GLN A 171 -7.83 0.77 7.61
C GLN A 171 -6.55 1.61 7.76
N THR A 172 -5.87 1.48 8.90
CA THR A 172 -4.64 2.24 9.19
C THR A 172 -3.53 1.94 8.19
N SER A 173 -3.32 0.66 7.89
CA SER A 173 -2.29 0.21 6.95
C SER A 173 -2.58 0.69 5.53
N MET A 174 -3.84 0.59 5.07
CA MET A 174 -4.24 1.10 3.75
C MET A 174 -4.08 2.62 3.63
N ASP A 175 -4.45 3.38 4.66
CA ASP A 175 -4.32 4.84 4.63
C ASP A 175 -2.84 5.28 4.58
N LYS A 176 -1.98 4.59 5.34
CA LYS A 176 -0.53 4.82 5.30
C LYS A 176 0.06 4.43 3.94
N ALA A 177 -0.31 3.26 3.40
CA ALA A 177 0.16 2.81 2.09
C ALA A 177 -0.22 3.81 0.99
N LYS A 178 -1.48 4.25 0.96
CA LYS A 178 -1.96 5.27 0.00
C LYS A 178 -1.20 6.59 0.12
N LYS A 179 -0.90 7.02 1.35
CA LYS A 179 -0.10 8.24 1.58
C LYS A 179 1.31 8.09 1.00
N LEU A 180 1.96 6.95 1.24
CA LEU A 180 3.31 6.66 0.74
C LEU A 180 3.37 6.57 -0.78
N VAL A 181 2.40 5.90 -1.41
CA VAL A 181 2.27 5.87 -2.87
C VAL A 181 2.10 7.28 -3.43
N LYS A 182 1.27 8.12 -2.79
CA LYS A 182 1.10 9.51 -3.20
C LYS A 182 2.39 10.33 -3.06
N GLU A 183 3.15 10.12 -1.98
CA GLU A 183 4.47 10.75 -1.81
C GLU A 183 5.45 10.29 -2.92
N ALA A 184 5.44 9.01 -3.29
CA ALA A 184 6.23 8.47 -4.39
C ALA A 184 5.83 9.09 -5.74
N ASP A 185 4.53 9.18 -6.04
CA ASP A 185 4.01 9.80 -7.28
C ASP A 185 4.38 11.29 -7.37
N SER A 186 4.39 12.01 -6.24
CA SER A 186 4.90 13.37 -6.17
C SER A 186 6.38 13.45 -6.55
N ILE A 187 7.23 12.55 -6.01
CA ILE A 187 8.66 12.49 -6.40
C ILE A 187 8.80 12.22 -7.91
N LYS A 188 8.07 11.22 -8.43
CA LYS A 188 8.09 10.84 -9.85
C LYS A 188 7.73 12.01 -10.75
N SER A 189 6.69 12.76 -10.41
CA SER A 189 6.22 13.91 -11.20
C SER A 189 7.13 15.14 -11.09
N GLU A 190 7.59 15.49 -9.88
CA GLU A 190 8.46 16.65 -9.64
C GLU A 190 9.84 16.48 -10.26
N LYS A 191 10.40 15.26 -10.19
CA LYS A 191 11.72 14.91 -10.73
C LYS A 191 11.71 14.40 -12.17
N LYS A 192 10.52 14.21 -12.75
CA LYS A 192 10.30 13.74 -14.13
C LYS A 192 10.99 12.38 -14.40
N LEU A 193 10.77 11.43 -13.50
CA LEU A 193 11.38 10.08 -13.53
C LEU A 193 10.79 9.17 -14.61
#